data_AF-A0A7X8W8M8-F1
#
_entry.id   AF-A0A7X8W8M8-F1
#
_cell.length_a   1.000
_cell.length_b   1.000
_cell.length_c   1.000
_cell.angle_alpha   90.00
_cell.angle_beta   90.00
_cell.angle_gamma   90.00
#
_symmetry.space_group_name_H-M   'P 1'
#
loop_
_entity.id
_entity.type
_entity.pdbx_description
1 polymer ?
#
loop_
_entity_poly.entity_id
_entity_poly.type
_entity_poly.pdbx_seq_one_letter_code
_entity_poly.pdbx_strand_id
1 'polypeptide(L)'
;MLTKPTVEELLPKAENRYILSMLTAKRARQLVDGAQPLIDSKTENMVSLAAEEINEDQVKPIKGNVEVTVPLRPEVEAERLTAELEAEAKRRENKQQTDSSRFNERLAARETNTYENQRSVGNNEFNRMVTEQLLNTLSEKNFFNNDEEDDDDQ
;
A
#
# COMPACT_ATOMS: atom_id res chain seq x y z
N MET A 1 -14.71 -23.90 41.31
CA MET A 1 -13.46 -23.14 41.31
C MET A 1 -13.61 -22.03 42.35
N LEU A 2 -12.75 -22.00 43.38
CA LEU A 2 -12.75 -20.92 44.36
C LEU A 2 -11.91 -19.78 43.79
N THR A 3 -12.54 -18.78 43.18
CA THR A 3 -11.84 -17.61 42.66
C THR A 3 -11.38 -16.75 43.83
N LYS A 4 -10.08 -16.48 43.92
CA LYS A 4 -9.52 -15.46 44.81
C LYS A 4 -9.34 -14.16 44.01
N PRO A 5 -9.58 -12.99 44.61
CA PRO A 5 -10.27 -12.76 45.89
C PRO A 5 -11.75 -13.16 45.86
N THR A 6 -12.33 -13.42 47.02
CA THR A 6 -13.74 -13.78 47.16
C THR A 6 -14.65 -12.56 46.96
N VAL A 7 -15.94 -12.81 46.66
CA VAL A 7 -16.91 -11.71 46.49
C VAL A 7 -17.02 -10.86 47.76
N GLU A 8 -17.00 -11.47 48.93
CA GLU A 8 -17.10 -10.77 50.22
C GLU A 8 -15.94 -9.80 50.47
N GLU A 9 -14.73 -10.17 50.07
CA GLU A 9 -13.53 -9.31 50.13
C GLU A 9 -13.63 -8.11 49.18
N LEU A 10 -14.36 -8.27 48.07
CA LEU A 10 -14.54 -7.24 47.05
C LEU A 10 -15.73 -6.30 47.31
N LEU A 11 -16.73 -6.73 48.10
CA LEU A 11 -17.91 -5.90 48.39
C LEU A 11 -17.57 -4.50 48.91
N PRO A 12 -16.57 -4.30 49.79
CA PRO A 12 -16.20 -2.97 50.27
C PRO A 12 -15.60 -2.05 49.20
N LYS A 13 -15.16 -2.59 48.05
CA LYS A 13 -14.50 -1.86 46.97
C LYS A 13 -15.47 -1.18 45.99
N ALA A 14 -16.77 -1.44 46.13
CA ALA A 14 -17.81 -0.89 45.28
C ALA A 14 -19.03 -0.48 46.11
N GLU A 15 -19.86 0.41 45.55
CA GLU A 15 -21.06 0.88 46.25
C GLU A 15 -22.14 -0.21 46.40
N ASN A 16 -22.21 -1.14 45.44
CA ASN A 16 -23.12 -2.28 45.48
C ASN A 16 -22.60 -3.46 44.64
N ARG A 17 -23.27 -4.61 44.79
CA ARG A 17 -22.93 -5.87 44.11
C ARG A 17 -22.99 -5.79 42.58
N TYR A 18 -23.90 -4.98 42.04
CA TYR A 18 -24.08 -4.83 40.59
C TYR A 18 -22.95 -4.01 39.97
N ILE A 19 -22.57 -2.91 40.63
CA ILE A 19 -21.43 -2.06 40.23
C ILE A 19 -20.15 -2.87 40.27
N LEU A 20 -19.95 -3.67 41.33
CA LEU A 20 -18.79 -4.57 41.41
C LEU A 20 -18.74 -5.53 40.20
N SER A 21 -19.85 -6.22 39.92
CA SER A 21 -19.93 -7.14 38.78
C SER A 21 -19.66 -6.44 37.44
N MET A 22 -20.24 -5.26 37.22
CA MET A 22 -20.01 -4.47 36.03
C MET A 22 -18.56 -3.98 35.92
N LEU A 23 -17.95 -3.55 37.03
CA LEU A 23 -16.56 -3.10 37.10
C LEU A 23 -15.60 -4.23 36.72
N THR A 24 -15.76 -5.40 37.35
CA THR A 24 -14.97 -6.60 37.05
C THR A 24 -15.14 -7.00 35.59
N ALA A 25 -16.37 -7.03 35.07
CA ALA A 25 -16.63 -7.40 33.68
C ALA A 25 -16.02 -6.42 32.67
N LYS A 26 -16.13 -5.10 32.92
CA LYS A 26 -15.53 -4.08 32.06
C LYS A 26 -14.01 -4.17 32.07
N ARG A 27 -13.40 -4.31 33.24
CA ARG A 27 -11.94 -4.42 33.36
C ARG A 27 -11.42 -5.71 32.72
N ALA A 28 -12.09 -6.84 32.92
CA ALA A 28 -11.73 -8.10 32.28
C ALA A 28 -11.75 -7.99 30.74
N ARG A 29 -12.72 -7.27 30.15
CA ARG A 29 -12.72 -7.01 28.70
C ARG A 29 -11.53 -6.18 28.25
N GLN A 30 -11.20 -5.11 28.97
CA GLN A 30 -10.01 -4.30 28.67
C GLN A 30 -8.74 -5.15 28.66
N LEU A 31 -8.58 -6.05 29.64
CA LEU A 31 -7.44 -6.96 29.71
C LEU A 31 -7.39 -7.94 28.54
N VAL A 32 -8.55 -8.44 28.08
CA VAL A 32 -8.65 -9.27 26.87
C VAL A 32 -8.29 -8.47 25.61
N ASP A 33 -8.68 -7.20 25.53
CA ASP A 33 -8.38 -6.31 24.41
C ASP A 33 -6.89 -5.86 24.36
N GLY A 34 -6.04 -6.35 25.28
CA GLY A 34 -4.61 -6.05 25.32
C GLY A 34 -4.23 -4.88 26.23
N ALA A 35 -5.11 -4.47 27.15
CA ALA A 35 -4.73 -3.53 28.20
C ALA A 35 -3.61 -4.08 29.08
N GLN A 36 -2.78 -3.17 29.59
CA GLN A 36 -1.72 -3.48 30.53
C GLN A 36 -2.33 -3.85 31.89
N PRO A 37 -1.94 -5.02 32.45
CA PRO A 37 -2.20 -5.34 33.86
C PRO A 37 -1.53 -4.32 34.78
N LEU A 38 -2.24 -3.89 35.82
CA LEU A 38 -1.73 -2.92 36.80
C LEU A 38 -1.03 -3.58 37.99
N ILE A 39 -1.19 -4.89 38.12
CA ILE A 39 -0.56 -5.70 39.16
C ILE A 39 0.24 -6.83 38.51
N ASP A 40 1.29 -7.28 39.20
CA ASP A 40 2.01 -8.49 38.82
C ASP A 40 1.34 -9.68 39.49
N SER A 41 0.56 -10.43 38.70
CA SER A 41 -0.13 -11.63 39.16
C SER A 41 0.20 -12.85 38.31
N LYS A 42 0.16 -14.00 38.97
CA LYS A 42 0.32 -15.32 38.34
C LYS A 42 -0.99 -15.84 37.76
N THR A 43 -2.10 -15.11 37.88
CA THR A 43 -3.39 -15.54 37.35
C THR A 43 -3.47 -15.33 35.83
N GLU A 44 -3.67 -16.43 35.10
CA GLU A 44 -3.90 -16.38 33.64
C GLU A 44 -5.33 -15.95 33.28
N ASN A 45 -6.29 -16.11 34.22
CA ASN A 45 -7.68 -15.75 34.00
C ASN A 45 -7.89 -14.24 34.16
N MET A 46 -8.24 -13.57 33.06
CA MET A 46 -8.49 -12.12 33.02
C MET A 46 -9.57 -11.65 34.01
N VAL A 47 -10.56 -12.50 34.34
CA VAL A 47 -11.59 -12.16 35.34
C VAL A 47 -11.02 -12.19 36.75
N SER A 48 -10.13 -13.14 37.04
CA SER A 48 -9.45 -13.24 38.34
C SER A 48 -8.45 -12.11 38.51
N LEU A 49 -7.68 -11.81 37.46
CA LEU A 49 -6.76 -10.67 37.43
C LEU A 49 -7.50 -9.33 37.65
N ALA A 50 -8.64 -9.12 36.98
CA ALA A 50 -9.47 -7.94 37.21
C ALA A 50 -9.99 -7.85 38.66
N ALA A 51 -10.34 -8.98 39.28
CA ALA A 51 -10.77 -9.02 40.68
C ALA A 51 -9.61 -8.68 41.63
N GLU A 52 -8.40 -9.18 41.37
CA GLU A 52 -7.20 -8.85 42.14
C GLU A 52 -6.85 -7.36 42.02
N GLU A 53 -6.91 -6.77 40.82
CA GLU A 53 -6.68 -5.33 40.61
C GLU A 53 -7.68 -4.44 41.36
N ILE A 54 -8.94 -4.87 41.44
CA ILE A 54 -9.98 -4.17 42.24
C ILE A 54 -9.67 -4.31 43.73
N ASN A 55 -9.22 -5.48 44.17
CA ASN A 55 -8.88 -5.72 45.57
C ASN A 55 -7.68 -4.87 46.04
N GLU A 56 -6.68 -4.69 45.17
CA GLU A 56 -5.51 -3.83 45.40
C GLU A 56 -5.77 -2.32 45.18
N ASP A 57 -7.03 -1.91 44.98
CA ASP A 57 -7.41 -0.52 44.75
C ASP A 57 -6.78 0.13 43.50
N GLN A 58 -6.23 -0.67 42.57
CA GLN A 58 -5.69 -0.17 41.29
C GLN A 58 -6.81 0.21 40.32
N VAL A 59 -7.97 -0.43 40.44
CA VAL A 59 -9.15 -0.19 39.59
C VAL A 59 -10.33 0.23 40.46
N LYS A 60 -10.90 1.40 40.16
CA LYS A 60 -12.03 1.97 40.92
C LYS A 60 -13.16 2.43 39.99
N PRO A 61 -14.43 2.29 40.42
CA PRO A 61 -15.54 2.83 39.68
C PRO A 61 -15.58 4.36 39.85
N ILE A 62 -15.67 5.09 38.73
CA ILE A 62 -15.83 6.55 38.72
C ILE A 62 -17.25 6.85 38.21
N LYS A 63 -17.94 7.78 38.87
CA LYS A 63 -19.28 8.24 38.45
C LYS A 63 -19.15 9.34 37.40
N GLY A 64 -19.97 9.25 36.35
CA GLY A 64 -20.04 10.22 35.26
C GLY A 64 -19.39 9.76 33.98
N ASN A 65 -19.42 10.62 32.96
CA ASN A 65 -18.80 10.37 31.67
C ASN A 65 -17.38 10.92 31.70
N VAL A 66 -16.42 10.07 32.04
CA VAL A 66 -14.99 10.41 32.01
C VAL A 66 -14.37 9.69 30.83
N GLU A 67 -13.58 10.41 30.05
CA GLU A 67 -12.77 9.83 29.00
C GLU A 67 -11.56 9.13 29.65
N VAL A 68 -11.64 7.80 29.77
CA VAL A 68 -10.62 6.99 30.43
C VAL A 68 -9.64 6.48 29.38
N THR A 69 -8.38 6.87 29.50
CA THR A 69 -7.30 6.30 28.70
C THR A 69 -6.83 5.00 29.34
N VAL A 70 -6.97 3.88 28.63
CA VAL A 70 -6.52 2.56 29.10
C VAL A 70 -5.14 2.29 28.50
N PRO A 71 -4.06 2.16 29.30
CA PRO A 71 -2.73 1.85 28.78
C PRO A 71 -2.73 0.45 28.16
N LEU A 72 -2.16 0.33 26.97
CA LEU A 72 -1.97 -0.96 26.31
C LEU A 72 -0.65 -1.59 26.77
N ARG A 73 -0.52 -2.90 26.53
CA ARG A 73 0.74 -3.59 26.79
C ARG A 73 1.84 -3.04 25.88
N PRO A 74 3.08 -2.85 26.39
CA PRO A 74 4.17 -2.28 25.61
C PRO A 74 4.52 -3.15 24.39
N GLU A 75 4.33 -4.47 24.49
CA GLU A 75 4.49 -5.42 23.39
C GLU A 75 3.49 -5.16 22.26
N VAL A 76 2.22 -4.94 22.60
CA VAL A 76 1.13 -4.65 21.64
C VAL A 76 1.35 -3.30 20.99
N GLU A 77 1.83 -2.29 21.73
CA GLU A 77 2.16 -0.99 21.17
C GLU A 77 3.33 -1.08 20.18
N ALA A 78 4.37 -1.84 20.52
CA ALA A 78 5.51 -2.08 19.64
C ALA A 78 5.10 -2.79 18.35
N GLU A 79 4.27 -3.82 18.43
CA GLU A 79 3.75 -4.54 17.27
C GLU A 79 2.90 -3.65 16.35
N ARG A 80 2.07 -2.76 16.91
CA ARG A 80 1.30 -1.81 16.10
C ARG A 80 2.22 -0.83 15.36
N LEU A 81 3.27 -0.36 16.02
CA LEU A 81 4.27 0.54 15.41
C LEU A 81 5.06 -0.17 14.30
N THR A 82 5.52 -1.40 14.51
CA THR A 82 6.26 -2.15 13.49
C THR A 82 5.38 -2.45 12.28
N ALA A 83 4.13 -2.89 12.50
CA ALA A 83 3.19 -3.14 11.42
C ALA A 83 2.88 -1.86 10.61
N GLU A 84 2.79 -0.70 11.27
CA GLU A 84 2.59 0.59 10.60
C GLU A 84 3.82 0.99 9.77
N LEU A 85 5.02 0.87 10.33
CA LEU A 85 6.28 1.15 9.63
C LEU A 85 6.47 0.23 8.40
N GLU A 86 6.15 -1.06 8.54
CA GLU A 86 6.21 -2.03 7.44
C GLU A 86 5.18 -1.74 6.34
N ALA A 87 3.95 -1.38 6.73
CA ALA A 87 2.91 -0.99 5.78
C ALA A 87 3.32 0.29 5.02
N GLU A 88 3.95 1.25 5.68
CA GLU A 88 4.48 2.44 5.03
C GLU A 88 5.64 2.12 4.09
N ALA A 89 6.57 1.25 4.50
CA ALA A 89 7.67 0.79 3.66
C ALA A 89 7.15 0.11 2.38
N LYS A 90 6.20 -0.83 2.50
CA LYS A 90 5.54 -1.46 1.34
C LYS A 90 4.84 -0.47 0.43
N ARG A 91 4.17 0.55 0.99
CA ARG A 91 3.53 1.60 0.18
C ARG A 91 4.56 2.42 -0.59
N ARG A 92 5.70 2.75 0.04
CA ARG A 92 6.81 3.46 -0.61
C ARG A 92 7.43 2.61 -1.72
N GLU A 93 7.67 1.33 -1.47
CA GLU A 93 8.20 0.38 -2.47
C GLU A 93 7.25 0.22 -3.65
N ASN A 94 5.97 -0.03 -3.40
CA ASN A 94 4.97 -0.14 -4.47
C ASN A 94 4.92 1.14 -5.30
N LYS A 95 4.95 2.31 -4.66
CA LYS A 95 5.00 3.60 -5.38
C LYS A 95 6.25 3.69 -6.25
N GLN A 96 7.43 3.41 -5.70
CA GLN A 96 8.69 3.42 -6.45
C GLN A 96 8.69 2.42 -7.61
N GLN A 97 8.14 1.22 -7.42
CA GLN A 97 8.00 0.22 -8.48
C GLN A 97 7.04 0.70 -9.55
N THR A 98 5.89 1.27 -9.20
CA THR A 98 4.97 1.83 -10.20
C THR A 98 5.59 2.97 -10.98
N ASP A 99 6.33 3.86 -10.31
CA ASP A 99 7.01 4.99 -10.94
C ASP A 99 8.16 4.51 -11.84
N SER A 100 8.91 3.49 -11.43
CA SER A 100 9.96 2.85 -12.23
C SER A 100 9.40 2.13 -13.44
N SER A 101 8.30 1.38 -13.29
CA SER A 101 7.62 0.71 -14.40
C SER A 101 7.08 1.73 -15.41
N ARG A 102 6.44 2.82 -14.94
CA ARG A 102 5.99 3.93 -15.80
C ARG A 102 7.15 4.62 -16.51
N PHE A 103 8.29 4.76 -15.85
CA PHE A 103 9.49 5.33 -16.45
C PHE A 103 10.05 4.43 -17.55
N ASN A 104 10.19 3.13 -17.28
CA ASN A 104 10.64 2.15 -18.27
C ASN A 104 9.68 2.06 -19.46
N GLU A 105 8.37 2.11 -19.25
CA GLU A 105 7.36 2.13 -20.31
C GLU A 105 7.51 3.38 -21.20
N ARG A 106 7.75 4.56 -20.60
CA ARG A 106 8.03 5.79 -21.35
C ARG A 106 9.33 5.71 -22.15
N LEU A 107 10.38 5.09 -21.59
CA LEU A 107 11.63 4.88 -22.30
C LEU A 107 11.44 3.94 -23.50
N ALA A 108 10.77 2.80 -23.31
CA ALA A 108 10.48 1.86 -24.38
C ALA A 108 9.65 2.50 -25.50
N ALA A 109 8.60 3.27 -25.16
CA ALA A 109 7.81 4.00 -26.15
C ALA A 109 8.65 5.06 -26.89
N ARG A 110 9.60 5.71 -26.22
CA ARG A 110 10.52 6.65 -26.87
C ARG A 110 11.44 5.92 -27.85
N GLU A 111 12.00 4.79 -27.45
CA GLU A 111 12.84 3.96 -28.30
C GLU A 111 12.09 3.49 -29.55
N THR A 112 10.90 2.90 -29.41
CA THR A 112 10.09 2.46 -30.55
C THR A 112 9.79 3.59 -31.54
N ASN A 113 9.39 4.77 -31.03
CA ASN A 113 9.17 5.95 -31.86
C ASN A 113 10.43 6.40 -32.60
N THR A 114 11.62 6.33 -31.96
CA THR A 114 12.88 6.67 -32.64
C THR A 114 13.24 5.68 -33.74
N TYR A 115 13.05 4.38 -33.51
CA TYR A 115 13.28 3.35 -34.53
C TYR A 115 12.31 3.48 -35.70
N GLU A 116 11.02 3.72 -35.43
CA GLU A 116 10.02 3.96 -36.48
C GLU A 116 10.32 5.21 -37.29
N ASN A 117 10.72 6.30 -36.64
CA ASN A 117 11.08 7.54 -37.33
C ASN A 117 12.34 7.35 -38.18
N GLN A 118 13.38 6.68 -37.67
CA GLN A 118 14.58 6.34 -38.45
C GLN A 118 14.26 5.43 -39.65
N ARG A 119 13.36 4.44 -39.47
CA ARG A 119 12.91 3.56 -40.55
C ARG A 119 12.09 4.31 -41.61
N SER A 120 11.24 5.23 -41.21
CA SER A 120 10.49 6.11 -42.11
C SER A 120 11.42 7.03 -42.91
N VAL A 121 12.36 7.70 -42.24
CA VAL A 121 13.38 8.55 -42.88
C VAL A 121 14.22 7.74 -43.87
N GLY A 122 14.70 6.55 -43.49
CA GLY A 122 15.45 5.67 -44.38
C GLY A 122 14.65 5.16 -45.58
N ASN A 123 13.37 4.82 -45.38
CA ASN A 123 12.47 4.45 -46.50
C ASN A 123 12.23 5.64 -47.45
N ASN A 124 12.10 6.86 -46.93
CA ASN A 124 11.93 8.06 -47.75
C ASN A 124 13.20 8.38 -48.55
N GLU A 125 14.38 8.21 -47.96
CA GLU A 125 15.67 8.37 -48.66
C GLU A 125 15.86 7.30 -49.74
N PHE A 126 15.53 6.04 -49.44
CA PHE A 126 15.59 4.94 -50.40
C PHE A 126 14.63 5.17 -51.58
N ASN A 127 13.38 5.53 -51.29
CA ASN A 127 12.38 5.83 -52.32
C ASN A 127 12.84 6.99 -53.21
N ARG A 128 13.41 8.04 -52.62
CA ARG A 128 13.99 9.17 -53.37
C ARG A 128 15.13 8.72 -54.29
N MET A 129 16.06 7.93 -53.79
CA MET A 129 17.19 7.42 -54.58
C MET A 129 16.73 6.55 -55.76
N VAL A 130 15.75 5.68 -55.54
CA VAL A 130 15.15 4.86 -56.62
C VAL A 130 14.46 5.75 -57.65
N THR A 131 13.72 6.78 -57.22
CA THR A 131 13.08 7.72 -58.16
C THR A 131 14.10 8.52 -58.97
N GLU A 132 15.21 8.95 -58.36
CA GLU A 132 16.28 9.67 -59.05
C GLU A 132 17.00 8.78 -60.09
N GLN A 133 17.25 7.50 -59.77
CA GLN A 133 17.77 6.54 -60.75
C GLN A 133 16.79 6.27 -61.90
N LEU A 134 15.49 6.15 -61.60
CA LEU A 134 14.46 5.91 -62.61
C LEU A 134 14.32 7.13 -63.54
N LEU A 135 14.35 8.34 -63.00
CA LEU A 135 14.32 9.58 -63.79
C LEU A 135 15.56 9.73 -64.69
N ASN A 136 16.75 9.40 -64.19
CA ASN A 136 17.96 9.43 -65.01
C ASN A 136 17.91 8.42 -66.15
N THR A 137 17.47 7.18 -65.88
CA THR A 137 17.34 6.13 -66.92
C THR A 137 16.24 6.43 -67.95
N LEU A 138 15.15 7.10 -67.55
CA LEU A 138 14.13 7.58 -68.47
C LEU A 138 14.63 8.79 -69.29
N SER A 139 15.44 9.66 -68.69
CA SER A 139 16.08 10.76 -69.43
C SER A 139 17.09 10.24 -70.47
N GLU A 140 17.84 9.18 -70.15
CA GLU A 140 18.75 8.49 -71.08
C GLU A 140 17.98 7.78 -72.21
N LYS A 141 16.77 7.26 -71.94
CA LYS A 141 15.92 6.64 -72.96
C LYS A 141 15.17 7.63 -73.86
N ASN A 142 15.04 8.90 -73.46
CA ASN A 142 14.46 9.95 -74.29
C ASN A 142 15.43 10.54 -75.33
N PHE A 143 16.61 9.93 -75.53
CA PHE A 143 17.52 10.25 -76.63
C PHE A 143 17.41 9.31 -77.85
N PHE A 144 16.49 8.33 -77.87
CA PHE A 144 16.39 7.35 -78.97
C PHE A 144 15.06 7.30 -79.73
N ASN A 145 14.09 8.19 -79.47
CA ASN A 145 12.86 8.28 -80.28
C ASN A 145 12.53 9.74 -80.58
N ASN A 146 13.19 10.30 -81.59
CA ASN A 146 12.74 11.41 -82.41
C ASN A 146 13.66 11.42 -83.64
N ASP A 147 13.34 10.58 -84.61
CA ASP A 147 13.71 10.71 -86.03
C ASP A 147 12.95 9.62 -86.79
N GLU A 148 11.80 9.99 -87.36
CA GLU A 148 11.23 9.49 -88.63
C GLU A 148 9.74 9.91 -88.75
N GLU A 149 9.53 11.19 -89.08
CA GLU A 149 8.49 11.62 -90.02
C GLU A 149 9.16 12.66 -90.93
N ASP A 150 9.25 12.35 -92.23
CA ASP A 150 9.06 13.23 -93.38
C ASP A 150 9.83 12.69 -94.60
N ASP A 151 9.08 12.16 -95.57
CA ASP A 151 9.18 12.55 -96.99
C ASP A 151 8.54 11.46 -97.88
N ASP A 152 7.40 11.79 -98.50
CA ASP A 152 7.07 11.34 -99.87
C ASP A 152 5.87 12.16 -100.41
N ASP A 153 6.20 13.32 -101.00
CA ASP A 153 5.38 14.02 -101.99
C ASP A 153 6.11 13.92 -103.36
N GLN A 154 5.63 13.04 -104.24
CA GLN A 154 5.66 13.16 -105.71
C GLN A 154 4.55 12.32 -106.36
#